data_AF-A0A9D9ENN1-F1
#
_entry.id   AF-A0A9D9ENN1-F1
#
_cell.length_a   1.000
_cell.length_b   1.000
_cell.length_c   1.000
_cell.angle_alpha   90.00
_cell.angle_beta   90.00
_cell.angle_gamma   90.00
#
_symmetry.space_group_name_H-M   'P 1'
#
loop_
_entity.id
_entity.type
_entity.pdbx_description
1 polymer ?
#
loop_
_entity_poly.entity_id
_entity_poly.type
_entity_poly.pdbx_seq_one_letter_code
_entity_poly.pdbx_strand_id
1 'polypeptide(L)'
;MPAAFSRTRRVLGAGSDAVLAGATVAVFGLGGVGSFAAEALARAGVGHLILVDADAVEESNLNRQLYALHSTLGRKKAEVAAERARDINPLVQAEAFALFYPPDADGKTPVDLSRCSFIADCIDSVPSKVNLIANAQAAGVPLLSCMGTGNKTDPLAFRFADIYSTSVCPLARAVRRELRKRGITAQRVLFSTEPPVPDGGPGNVLPGVRRAVGSVPFVPPVAGLLMAGEIIRGLLAAS
;
A
#
# COMPACT_ATOMS: atom_id res chain seq x y z
N MET A 1 23.07 -12.05 -8.70
CA MET A 1 22.05 -10.98 -8.73
C MET A 1 21.86 -10.54 -10.18
N PRO A 2 20.60 -10.42 -10.68
CA PRO A 2 20.34 -10.06 -12.07
C PRO A 2 20.86 -8.65 -12.44
N ALA A 3 21.28 -8.45 -13.70
CA ALA A 3 21.73 -7.15 -14.19
C ALA A 3 20.67 -6.03 -14.07
N ALA A 4 19.38 -6.42 -13.99
CA ALA A 4 18.23 -5.53 -13.82
C ALA A 4 18.35 -4.56 -12.62
N PHE A 5 19.03 -4.96 -11.55
CA PHE A 5 19.13 -4.17 -10.32
C PHE A 5 20.45 -3.39 -10.18
N SER A 6 21.32 -3.46 -11.19
CA SER A 6 22.64 -2.82 -11.17
C SER A 6 22.58 -1.31 -10.95
N ARG A 7 21.61 -0.62 -11.56
CA ARG A 7 21.41 0.83 -11.41
C ARG A 7 20.90 1.19 -10.02
N THR A 8 19.99 0.39 -9.48
CA THR A 8 19.47 0.56 -8.12
C THR A 8 20.60 0.45 -7.09
N ARG A 9 21.45 -0.59 -7.19
CA ARG A 9 22.61 -0.78 -6.31
C ARG A 9 23.61 0.39 -6.35
N ARG A 10 23.83 1.01 -7.52
CA ARG A 10 24.72 2.18 -7.62
C ARG A 10 24.24 3.38 -6.81
N VAL A 11 22.92 3.52 -6.64
CA VAL A 11 22.32 4.62 -5.88
C VAL A 11 22.20 4.26 -4.40
N LEU A 12 21.81 3.02 -4.09
CA LEU A 12 21.55 2.58 -2.71
C LEU A 12 22.80 2.11 -1.96
N GLY A 13 23.92 1.93 -2.64
CA GLY A 13 25.20 1.53 -2.05
C GLY A 13 25.49 0.03 -2.14
N ALA A 14 26.72 -0.35 -1.80
CA ALA A 14 27.13 -1.75 -1.79
C ALA A 14 26.38 -2.53 -0.69
N GLY A 15 25.95 -3.75 -0.99
CA GLY A 15 25.23 -4.61 -0.04
C GLY A 15 23.72 -4.38 0.00
N SER A 16 23.22 -3.29 -0.58
CA SER A 16 21.77 -3.00 -0.63
C SER A 16 20.98 -4.12 -1.31
N ASP A 17 21.60 -4.76 -2.30
CA ASP A 17 21.04 -5.87 -3.03
C ASP A 17 20.86 -7.14 -2.20
N ALA A 18 21.81 -7.45 -1.33
CA ALA A 18 21.69 -8.59 -0.42
C ALA A 18 20.58 -8.37 0.61
N VAL A 19 20.51 -7.15 1.16
CA VAL A 19 19.44 -6.75 2.09
C VAL A 19 18.07 -6.88 1.44
N LEU A 20 17.88 -6.29 0.26
CA LEU A 20 16.59 -6.31 -0.42
C LEU A 20 16.21 -7.73 -0.88
N ALA A 21 17.16 -8.50 -1.40
CA ALA A 21 16.91 -9.89 -1.80
C ALA A 21 16.55 -10.80 -0.60
N GLY A 22 17.02 -10.48 0.61
CA GLY A 22 16.65 -11.19 1.84
C GLY A 22 15.35 -10.70 2.49
N ALA A 23 14.82 -9.55 2.07
CA ALA A 23 13.67 -8.93 2.70
C ALA A 23 12.33 -9.55 2.23
N THR A 24 11.40 -9.69 3.17
CA THR A 24 9.99 -10.00 2.90
C THR A 24 9.15 -8.76 3.15
N VAL A 25 8.44 -8.26 2.13
CA VAL A 25 7.55 -7.10 2.28
C VAL A 25 6.12 -7.50 1.93
N ALA A 26 5.20 -7.28 2.86
CA ALA A 26 3.78 -7.48 2.63
C ALA A 26 3.11 -6.17 2.19
N VAL A 27 2.32 -6.21 1.11
CA VAL A 27 1.54 -5.09 0.59
C VAL A 27 0.06 -5.42 0.71
N PHE A 28 -0.63 -4.69 1.58
CA PHE A 28 -2.07 -4.84 1.79
C PHE A 28 -2.84 -3.76 1.05
N GLY A 29 -3.76 -4.16 0.19
CA GLY A 29 -4.46 -3.30 -0.76
C GLY A 29 -3.59 -3.03 -1.99
N LEU A 30 -4.07 -3.43 -3.16
CA LEU A 30 -3.41 -3.34 -4.47
C LEU A 30 -4.18 -2.41 -5.42
N GLY A 31 -4.87 -1.42 -4.85
CA GLY A 31 -5.51 -0.33 -5.58
C GLY A 31 -4.51 0.70 -6.12
N GLY A 32 -4.94 1.97 -6.19
CA GLY A 32 -4.14 3.04 -6.82
C GLY A 32 -2.82 3.37 -6.12
N VAL A 33 -2.68 3.04 -4.83
CA VAL A 33 -1.43 3.22 -4.07
C VAL A 33 -0.61 1.94 -4.11
N GLY A 34 -1.17 0.82 -3.63
CA GLY A 34 -0.41 -0.39 -3.40
C GLY A 34 0.05 -1.10 -4.67
N SER A 35 -0.65 -0.95 -5.79
CA SER A 35 -0.16 -1.48 -7.08
C SER A 35 1.18 -0.86 -7.49
N PHE A 36 1.36 0.45 -7.26
CA PHE A 36 2.62 1.14 -7.53
C PHE A 36 3.67 0.90 -6.45
N ALA A 37 3.26 0.71 -5.19
CA ALA A 37 4.20 0.32 -4.13
C ALA A 37 4.80 -1.07 -4.40
N ALA A 38 3.96 -2.07 -4.70
CA ALA A 38 4.39 -3.42 -5.03
C ALA A 38 5.30 -3.45 -6.27
N GLU A 39 4.94 -2.70 -7.31
CA GLU A 39 5.77 -2.54 -8.52
C GLU A 39 7.18 -2.00 -8.19
N ALA A 40 7.26 -0.93 -7.40
CA ALA A 40 8.54 -0.32 -7.06
C ALA A 40 9.39 -1.23 -6.18
N LEU A 41 8.78 -1.98 -5.26
CA LEU A 41 9.48 -2.98 -4.44
C LEU A 41 10.03 -4.13 -5.29
N ALA A 42 9.24 -4.66 -6.24
CA ALA A 42 9.69 -5.69 -7.18
C ALA A 42 10.87 -5.18 -8.03
N ARG A 43 10.77 -3.96 -8.55
CA ARG A 43 11.82 -3.31 -9.36
C ARG A 43 13.07 -2.95 -8.56
N ALA A 44 12.95 -2.79 -7.24
CA ALA A 44 14.08 -2.56 -6.35
C ALA A 44 14.86 -3.86 -6.03
N GLY A 45 14.28 -5.03 -6.31
CA GLY A 45 14.88 -6.32 -6.02
C GLY A 45 14.53 -6.86 -4.63
N VAL A 46 13.38 -6.47 -4.06
CA VAL A 46 12.83 -7.15 -2.88
C VAL A 46 12.62 -8.63 -3.22
N GLY A 47 13.17 -9.52 -2.41
CA GLY A 47 13.21 -10.95 -2.72
C GLY A 47 11.89 -11.68 -2.48
N HIS A 48 11.08 -11.20 -1.54
CA HIS A 48 9.79 -11.80 -1.24
C HIS A 48 8.70 -10.73 -1.08
N LEU A 49 7.65 -10.85 -1.89
CA LEU A 49 6.44 -10.03 -1.83
C LEU A 49 5.23 -10.86 -1.44
N ILE A 50 4.55 -10.43 -0.38
CA ILE A 50 3.23 -10.94 0.01
C ILE A 50 2.19 -9.92 -0.43
N LEU A 51 1.30 -10.28 -1.34
CA LEU A 51 0.40 -9.37 -2.04
C LEU A 51 -1.05 -9.71 -1.67
N VAL A 52 -1.71 -8.80 -0.94
CA VAL A 52 -3.01 -9.07 -0.31
C VAL A 52 -4.07 -8.08 -0.81
N ASP A 53 -5.06 -8.58 -1.55
CA ASP A 53 -6.23 -7.79 -1.99
C ASP A 53 -7.37 -8.73 -2.41
N ALA A 54 -8.60 -8.48 -1.94
CA ALA A 54 -9.76 -9.33 -2.22
C ALA A 54 -10.37 -9.10 -3.62
N ASP A 55 -10.17 -7.91 -4.18
CA ASP A 55 -10.92 -7.41 -5.31
C ASP A 55 -10.43 -8.03 -6.63
N ALA A 56 -11.33 -8.02 -7.61
CA ALA A 56 -10.95 -8.17 -9.00
C ALA A 56 -10.65 -6.79 -9.63
N VAL A 57 -9.94 -6.80 -10.75
CA VAL A 57 -9.75 -5.61 -11.58
C VAL A 57 -11.08 -5.21 -12.22
N GLU A 58 -11.49 -3.97 -12.00
CA GLU A 58 -12.69 -3.39 -12.60
C GLU A 58 -12.36 -2.27 -13.60
N GLU A 59 -13.27 -1.99 -14.54
CA GLU A 59 -13.10 -0.91 -15.52
C GLU A 59 -12.93 0.47 -14.85
N SER A 60 -13.63 0.70 -13.74
CA SER A 60 -13.51 1.92 -12.92
C SER A 60 -12.11 2.12 -12.31
N ASN A 61 -11.23 1.12 -12.39
CA ASN A 61 -9.87 1.14 -11.87
C ASN A 61 -8.85 1.62 -12.91
N LEU A 62 -9.19 1.61 -14.20
CA LEU A 62 -8.30 1.93 -15.32
C LEU A 62 -7.65 3.32 -15.20
N ASN A 63 -8.32 4.27 -14.54
CA ASN A 63 -7.83 5.63 -14.41
C ASN A 63 -6.63 5.79 -13.46
N ARG A 64 -6.31 4.80 -12.62
CA ARG A 64 -5.35 5.02 -11.51
C ARG A 64 -4.65 3.79 -10.94
N GLN A 65 -5.01 2.57 -11.34
CA GLN A 65 -4.42 1.35 -10.80
C GLN A 65 -3.51 0.71 -11.83
N LEU A 66 -2.27 0.41 -11.46
CA LEU A 66 -1.23 -0.02 -12.41
C LEU A 66 -1.61 -1.32 -13.16
N TYR A 67 -2.29 -2.22 -12.45
CA TYR A 67 -2.66 -3.54 -12.97
C TYR A 67 -4.01 -3.54 -13.69
N ALA A 68 -4.71 -2.41 -13.72
CA ALA A 68 -5.98 -2.28 -14.41
C ALA A 68 -5.73 -2.01 -15.90
N LEU A 69 -5.93 -3.04 -16.71
CA LEU A 69 -5.81 -3.03 -18.17
C LEU A 69 -6.99 -3.79 -18.74
N HIS A 70 -7.34 -3.56 -20.01
CA HIS A 70 -8.39 -4.35 -20.67
C HIS A 70 -8.09 -5.86 -20.65
N SER A 71 -6.81 -6.25 -20.70
CA SER A 71 -6.36 -7.64 -20.63
C SER A 71 -6.45 -8.27 -19.23
N THR A 72 -6.69 -7.47 -18.19
CA THR A 72 -6.70 -7.96 -16.80
C THR A 72 -8.06 -7.78 -16.12
N LEU A 73 -9.06 -7.19 -16.80
CA LEU A 73 -10.42 -7.05 -16.27
C LEU A 73 -10.98 -8.39 -15.77
N GLY A 74 -11.62 -8.36 -14.60
CA GLY A 74 -12.21 -9.53 -13.95
C GLY A 74 -11.23 -10.44 -13.21
N ARG A 75 -9.92 -10.27 -13.38
CA ARG A 75 -8.89 -11.07 -12.70
C ARG A 75 -8.62 -10.53 -11.29
N LYS A 76 -8.21 -11.39 -10.35
CA LYS A 76 -7.87 -10.96 -8.98
C LYS A 76 -6.64 -10.06 -8.97
N LYS A 77 -6.73 -8.92 -8.27
CA LYS A 77 -5.63 -7.94 -8.21
C LYS A 77 -4.35 -8.56 -7.65
N ALA A 78 -4.46 -9.37 -6.59
CA ALA A 78 -3.33 -10.06 -5.97
C ALA A 78 -2.59 -11.00 -6.95
N GLU A 79 -3.33 -11.76 -7.75
CA GLU A 79 -2.75 -12.70 -8.72
C GLU A 79 -2.05 -11.96 -9.86
N VAL A 80 -2.70 -10.94 -10.44
CA VAL A 80 -2.11 -10.10 -11.51
C VAL A 80 -0.85 -9.40 -11.02
N ALA A 81 -0.85 -8.91 -9.77
CA ALA A 81 0.31 -8.29 -9.14
C ALA A 81 1.47 -9.29 -9.00
N ALA A 82 1.20 -10.52 -8.56
CA ALA A 82 2.22 -11.55 -8.36
C ALA A 82 2.83 -12.02 -9.70
N GLU A 83 2.01 -12.19 -10.73
CA GLU A 83 2.48 -12.49 -12.08
C GLU A 83 3.41 -11.41 -12.61
N ARG A 84 2.99 -10.14 -12.46
CA ARG A 84 3.79 -9.00 -12.90
C ARG A 84 5.10 -8.87 -12.11
N ALA A 85 5.08 -9.13 -10.81
CA ALA A 85 6.30 -9.15 -10.00
C ALA A 85 7.28 -10.23 -10.50
N ARG A 86 6.79 -11.43 -10.83
CA ARG A 86 7.62 -12.52 -11.39
C ARG A 86 8.16 -12.20 -12.78
N ASP A 87 7.39 -11.48 -13.61
CA ASP A 87 7.85 -11.00 -14.92
C ASP A 87 8.98 -9.95 -14.78
N ILE A 88 8.89 -9.06 -13.78
CA ILE A 88 9.93 -8.09 -13.46
C ILE A 88 11.19 -8.77 -12.90
N ASN A 89 11.01 -9.72 -12.00
CA ASN A 89 12.07 -10.43 -11.30
C ASN A 89 11.75 -11.91 -11.19
N PRO A 90 12.28 -12.79 -12.07
CA PRO A 90 12.02 -14.22 -12.01
C PRO A 90 12.47 -14.91 -10.71
N LEU A 91 13.31 -14.25 -9.90
CA LEU A 91 13.78 -14.76 -8.62
C LEU A 91 12.91 -14.31 -7.43
N VAL A 92 11.92 -13.44 -7.63
CA VAL A 92 11.05 -13.00 -6.55
C VAL A 92 10.13 -14.14 -6.13
N GLN A 93 10.03 -14.39 -4.83
CA GLN A 93 8.91 -15.14 -4.28
C GLN A 93 7.72 -14.18 -4.19
N ALA A 94 6.69 -14.39 -5.00
CA ALA A 94 5.49 -13.56 -4.97
C ALA A 94 4.27 -14.40 -4.58
N GLU A 95 3.83 -14.25 -3.32
CA GLU A 95 2.65 -14.90 -2.76
C GLU A 95 1.42 -13.99 -2.94
N ALA A 96 0.34 -14.53 -3.51
CA ALA A 96 -0.90 -13.80 -3.74
C ALA A 96 -2.01 -14.31 -2.81
N PHE A 97 -2.64 -13.39 -2.07
CA PHE A 97 -3.76 -13.68 -1.19
C PHE A 97 -4.99 -12.85 -1.59
N ALA A 98 -5.95 -13.51 -2.21
CA ALA A 98 -7.21 -12.90 -2.65
C ALA A 98 -8.23 -12.77 -1.50
N LEU A 99 -7.91 -11.97 -0.47
CA LEU A 99 -8.72 -11.85 0.75
C LEU A 99 -8.84 -10.42 1.31
N PHE A 100 -9.92 -10.18 2.05
CA PHE A 100 -10.06 -8.98 2.88
C PHE A 100 -9.30 -9.17 4.19
N TYR A 101 -8.81 -8.08 4.77
CA TYR A 101 -8.09 -8.14 6.04
C TYR A 101 -8.88 -7.49 7.17
N PRO A 102 -9.05 -8.11 8.35
CA PRO A 102 -8.87 -9.54 8.58
C PRO A 102 -9.89 -10.36 7.77
N PRO A 103 -9.58 -11.60 7.38
CA PRO A 103 -10.46 -12.41 6.53
C PRO A 103 -11.63 -13.04 7.30
N ASP A 104 -11.55 -13.12 8.63
CA ASP A 104 -12.63 -13.62 9.49
C ASP A 104 -12.82 -12.78 10.77
N ALA A 105 -13.90 -13.08 11.49
CA ALA A 105 -14.24 -12.41 12.75
C ALA A 105 -13.30 -12.77 13.91
N ASP A 106 -12.62 -13.91 13.82
CA ASP A 106 -11.67 -14.40 14.82
C ASP A 106 -10.27 -13.77 14.68
N GLY A 107 -10.07 -12.97 13.62
CA GLY A 107 -8.82 -12.28 13.36
C GLY A 107 -7.70 -13.19 12.84
N LYS A 108 -8.01 -14.43 12.47
CA LYS A 108 -7.02 -15.35 11.89
C LYS A 108 -6.78 -14.94 10.46
N THR A 109 -5.53 -14.94 10.04
CA THR A 109 -5.12 -14.60 8.68
C THR A 109 -4.17 -15.69 8.18
N PRO A 110 -4.28 -16.13 6.92
CA PRO A 110 -3.30 -17.05 6.34
C PRO A 110 -1.94 -16.35 6.13
N VAL A 111 -1.90 -15.02 6.25
CA VAL A 111 -0.67 -14.23 6.18
C VAL A 111 -0.03 -14.13 7.56
N ASP A 112 1.06 -14.87 7.76
CA ASP A 112 1.91 -14.72 8.94
C ASP A 112 2.73 -13.43 8.85
N LEU A 113 2.30 -12.41 9.59
CA LEU A 113 2.98 -11.11 9.61
C LEU A 113 4.39 -11.20 10.20
N SER A 114 4.66 -12.13 11.12
CA SER A 114 5.93 -12.19 11.86
C SER A 114 7.14 -12.50 10.97
N ARG A 115 6.89 -13.04 9.77
CA ARG A 115 7.93 -13.29 8.75
C ARG A 115 8.27 -12.07 7.90
N CYS A 116 7.50 -10.98 8.02
CA CYS A 116 7.70 -9.79 7.22
C CYS A 116 8.81 -8.91 7.81
N SER A 117 9.71 -8.45 6.95
CA SER A 117 10.67 -7.40 7.27
C SER A 117 10.02 -6.01 7.29
N PHE A 118 8.93 -5.83 6.53
CA PHE A 118 8.15 -4.59 6.51
C PHE A 118 6.72 -4.83 5.99
N ILE A 119 5.77 -3.99 6.41
CA ILE A 119 4.40 -3.97 5.90
C ILE A 119 4.07 -2.61 5.25
N ALA A 120 3.60 -2.65 4.01
CA ALA A 120 3.00 -1.52 3.30
C ALA A 120 1.47 -1.62 3.38
N ASP A 121 0.86 -0.76 4.19
CA ASP A 121 -0.58 -0.73 4.39
C ASP A 121 -1.24 0.34 3.50
N CYS A 122 -1.79 -0.13 2.38
CA CYS A 122 -2.48 0.66 1.37
C CYS A 122 -4.00 0.43 1.36
N ILE A 123 -4.55 -0.09 2.47
CA ILE A 123 -5.99 -0.34 2.64
C ILE A 123 -6.74 1.00 2.81
N ASP A 124 -7.95 1.11 2.28
CA ASP A 124 -8.82 2.29 2.42
C ASP A 124 -9.92 2.14 3.50
N SER A 125 -10.26 0.91 3.83
CA SER A 125 -11.15 0.51 4.93
C SER A 125 -10.54 0.82 6.31
N VAL A 126 -11.26 1.61 7.12
CA VAL A 126 -10.83 1.95 8.50
C VAL A 126 -10.69 0.70 9.38
N PRO A 127 -11.68 -0.21 9.48
CA PRO A 127 -11.56 -1.38 10.35
C PRO A 127 -10.36 -2.26 9.98
N SER A 128 -10.17 -2.53 8.68
CA SER A 128 -9.08 -3.35 8.16
C SER A 128 -7.71 -2.75 8.48
N LYS A 129 -7.54 -1.45 8.19
CA LYS A 129 -6.30 -0.71 8.48
C LYS A 129 -5.97 -0.70 9.97
N VAL A 130 -6.97 -0.45 10.84
CA VAL A 130 -6.76 -0.44 12.30
C VAL A 130 -6.39 -1.84 12.82
N ASN A 131 -7.02 -2.90 12.30
CA ASN A 131 -6.65 -4.28 12.64
C ASN A 131 -5.24 -4.63 12.17
N LEU A 132 -4.85 -4.22 10.96
CA LEU A 132 -3.51 -4.48 10.43
C LEU A 132 -2.43 -3.77 11.26
N ILE A 133 -2.66 -2.50 11.63
CA ILE A 133 -1.77 -1.76 12.52
C ILE A 133 -1.60 -2.48 13.86
N ALA A 134 -2.71 -2.89 14.50
CA ALA A 134 -2.65 -3.58 15.79
C ALA A 134 -1.90 -4.92 15.69
N ASN A 135 -2.18 -5.72 14.67
CA ASN A 135 -1.56 -7.02 14.48
C ASN A 135 -0.06 -6.90 14.10
N ALA A 136 0.31 -5.89 13.31
CA ALA A 136 1.71 -5.60 13.00
C ALA A 136 2.50 -5.20 14.26
N GLN A 137 1.92 -4.36 15.12
CA GLN A 137 2.53 -3.99 16.40
C GLN A 137 2.67 -5.21 17.33
N ALA A 138 1.66 -6.06 17.42
CA ALA A 138 1.73 -7.29 18.20
C ALA A 138 2.79 -8.26 17.67
N ALA A 139 3.02 -8.29 16.35
CA ALA A 139 4.08 -9.09 15.72
C ALA A 139 5.47 -8.45 15.77
N GLY A 140 5.59 -7.19 16.25
CA GLY A 140 6.86 -6.47 16.26
C GLY A 140 7.38 -6.05 14.88
N VAL A 141 6.50 -5.96 13.89
CA VAL A 141 6.87 -5.72 12.48
C VAL A 141 6.65 -4.25 12.11
N PRO A 142 7.64 -3.56 11.51
CA PRO A 142 7.45 -2.19 11.09
C PRO A 142 6.40 -2.09 9.97
N LEU A 143 5.47 -1.15 10.16
CA LEU A 143 4.38 -0.89 9.23
C LEU A 143 4.36 0.58 8.83
N LEU A 144 4.22 0.84 7.54
CA LEU A 144 3.96 2.16 6.99
C LEU A 144 2.56 2.19 6.38
N SER A 145 1.76 3.18 6.76
CA SER A 145 0.34 3.25 6.41
C SER A 145 0.06 4.44 5.50
N CYS A 146 -0.55 4.23 4.34
CA CYS A 146 -1.00 5.32 3.46
C CYS A 146 -2.41 5.78 3.86
N MET A 147 -2.60 7.08 3.98
CA MET A 147 -3.90 7.71 4.24
C MET A 147 -4.61 8.09 2.93
N GLY A 148 -5.72 8.82 3.00
CA GLY A 148 -6.56 9.09 1.83
C GLY A 148 -5.86 9.88 0.72
N THR A 149 -5.88 9.32 -0.49
CA THR A 149 -5.32 9.90 -1.73
C THR A 149 -6.39 10.34 -2.74
N GLY A 150 -7.66 10.03 -2.48
CA GLY A 150 -8.79 10.46 -3.31
C GLY A 150 -9.15 11.93 -3.11
N ASN A 151 -9.87 12.49 -4.09
CA ASN A 151 -10.27 13.90 -4.18
C ASN A 151 -9.08 14.86 -4.03
N LYS A 152 -7.98 14.58 -4.71
CA LYS A 152 -6.72 15.34 -4.59
C LYS A 152 -6.08 15.53 -5.95
N THR A 153 -5.33 16.61 -6.09
CA THR A 153 -4.70 17.03 -7.34
C THR A 153 -3.22 17.37 -7.20
N ASP A 154 -2.69 17.54 -5.98
CA ASP A 154 -1.29 17.85 -5.77
C ASP A 154 -0.53 16.66 -5.17
N PRO A 155 0.23 15.90 -5.97
CA PRO A 155 1.06 14.82 -5.47
C PRO A 155 2.27 15.31 -4.66
N LEU A 156 2.64 16.59 -4.71
CA LEU A 156 3.76 17.14 -3.96
C LEU A 156 3.38 17.49 -2.51
N ALA A 157 2.09 17.46 -2.16
CA ALA A 157 1.59 17.71 -0.82
C ALA A 157 1.77 16.53 0.15
N PHE A 158 2.31 15.39 -0.31
CA PHE A 158 2.53 14.22 0.54
C PHE A 158 3.67 14.41 1.55
N ARG A 159 3.44 14.00 2.80
CA ARG A 159 4.42 14.05 3.90
C ARG A 159 4.31 12.80 4.77
N PHE A 160 5.46 12.34 5.26
CA PHE A 160 5.51 11.33 6.32
C PHE A 160 5.35 12.00 7.68
N ALA A 161 4.53 11.42 8.56
CA ALA A 161 4.33 11.92 9.91
C ALA A 161 3.85 10.79 10.83
N ASP A 162 3.78 11.07 12.13
CA ASP A 162 2.96 10.27 13.03
C ASP A 162 1.47 10.50 12.73
N ILE A 163 0.66 9.45 12.86
CA ILE A 163 -0.80 9.50 12.64
C ILE A 163 -1.45 10.63 13.42
N TYR A 164 -0.99 10.94 14.64
CA TYR A 164 -1.55 11.98 15.51
C TYR A 164 -1.19 13.41 15.09
N SER A 165 -0.20 13.58 14.23
CA SER A 165 0.19 14.88 13.65
C SER A 165 -0.48 15.18 12.30
N THR A 166 -1.29 14.26 11.77
CA THR A 166 -1.93 14.43 10.46
C THR A 166 -3.11 15.42 10.48
N SER A 167 -3.26 16.19 9.41
CA SER A 167 -4.32 17.19 9.20
C SER A 167 -5.11 16.90 7.93
N VAL A 168 -6.26 17.59 7.75
CA VAL A 168 -7.12 17.65 6.55
C VAL A 168 -7.67 16.34 5.95
N CYS A 169 -7.16 15.17 6.37
CA CYS A 169 -7.51 13.86 5.81
C CYS A 169 -8.61 13.15 6.61
N PRO A 170 -9.80 12.90 6.02
CA PRO A 170 -10.90 12.21 6.70
C PRO A 170 -10.55 10.78 7.14
N LEU A 171 -9.84 10.02 6.29
CA LEU A 171 -9.38 8.66 6.63
C LEU A 171 -8.45 8.70 7.84
N ALA A 172 -7.45 9.59 7.84
CA ALA A 172 -6.53 9.74 8.97
C ALA A 172 -7.27 10.13 10.26
N ARG A 173 -8.28 11.00 10.17
CA ARG A 173 -9.13 11.37 11.33
C ARG A 173 -9.87 10.16 11.91
N ALA A 174 -10.46 9.33 11.06
CA ALA A 174 -11.17 8.12 11.50
C ALA A 174 -10.21 7.10 12.12
N VAL A 175 -9.07 6.84 11.46
CA VAL A 175 -8.03 5.93 11.95
C VAL A 175 -7.47 6.39 13.29
N ARG A 176 -7.07 7.68 13.44
CA ARG A 176 -6.61 8.25 14.73
C ARG A 176 -7.59 7.97 15.87
N ARG A 177 -8.89 8.13 15.62
CA ARG A 177 -9.91 7.92 16.65
C ARG A 177 -9.96 6.47 17.09
N GLU A 178 -9.92 5.52 16.15
CA GLU A 178 -9.97 4.09 16.48
C GLU A 178 -8.65 3.60 17.10
N LEU A 179 -7.49 4.11 16.67
CA LEU A 179 -6.20 3.79 17.29
C LEU A 179 -6.12 4.25 18.76
N ARG A 180 -6.67 5.44 19.08
CA ARG A 180 -6.75 5.91 20.48
C ARG A 180 -7.55 4.97 21.37
N LYS A 181 -8.67 4.43 20.88
CA LYS A 181 -9.48 3.47 21.64
C LYS A 181 -8.72 2.19 21.95
N ARG A 182 -7.74 1.83 21.12
CA ARG A 182 -6.89 0.65 21.29
C ARG A 182 -5.59 0.92 22.05
N GLY A 183 -5.38 2.15 22.55
CA GLY A 183 -4.18 2.52 23.28
C GLY A 183 -2.90 2.61 22.41
N ILE A 184 -3.04 2.65 21.08
CA ILE A 184 -1.90 2.73 20.16
C ILE A 184 -1.38 4.17 20.17
N THR A 185 -0.14 4.38 20.62
CA THR A 185 0.40 5.72 20.91
C THR A 185 1.15 6.37 19.75
N ALA A 186 1.58 5.58 18.76
CA ALA A 186 2.24 6.08 17.55
C ALA A 186 1.96 5.15 16.37
N GLN A 187 1.95 5.71 15.17
CA GLN A 187 1.93 4.98 13.90
C GLN A 187 2.45 5.88 12.79
N ARG A 188 3.54 5.47 12.11
CA ARG A 188 4.08 6.20 10.97
C ARG A 188 3.15 6.08 9.76
N VAL A 189 2.83 7.22 9.14
CA VAL A 189 1.92 7.27 7.99
C VAL A 189 2.42 8.21 6.89
N LEU A 190 1.97 7.95 5.67
CA LEU A 190 2.01 8.92 4.56
C LEU A 190 0.63 9.55 4.43
N PHE A 191 0.54 10.88 4.49
CA PHE A 191 -0.69 11.63 4.23
C PHE A 191 -0.38 12.85 3.37
N SER A 192 -1.39 13.45 2.74
CA SER A 192 -1.20 14.74 2.06
C SER A 192 -1.83 15.87 2.85
N THR A 193 -1.16 17.03 2.85
CA THR A 193 -1.60 18.28 3.47
C THR A 193 -2.59 19.05 2.60
N GLU A 194 -2.84 18.59 1.37
CA GLU A 194 -3.86 19.13 0.47
C GLU A 194 -5.26 18.80 1.03
N PRO A 195 -6.12 19.80 1.28
CA PRO A 195 -7.53 19.56 1.57
C PRO A 195 -8.18 18.80 0.40
N PRO A 196 -9.09 17.83 0.67
CA PRO A 196 -9.78 17.15 -0.40
C PRO A 196 -10.63 18.14 -1.21
N VAL A 197 -10.51 18.08 -2.53
CA VAL A 197 -11.34 18.84 -3.47
C VAL A 197 -12.80 18.39 -3.29
N PRO A 198 -13.74 19.32 -3.07
CA PRO A 198 -15.16 19.00 -3.04
C PRO A 198 -15.57 18.32 -4.34
N ASP A 199 -16.36 17.26 -4.25
CA ASP A 199 -16.82 16.53 -5.41
C ASP A 199 -17.73 17.42 -6.29
N GLY A 200 -17.24 17.80 -7.48
CA GLY A 200 -17.89 18.71 -8.42
C GLY A 200 -18.72 18.04 -9.51
N GLY A 201 -18.96 16.72 -9.44
CA GLY A 201 -19.76 16.00 -10.44
C GLY A 201 -21.25 16.38 -10.43
N PRO A 202 -21.91 16.55 -11.59
CA PRO A 202 -23.34 16.89 -11.66
C PRO A 202 -24.23 15.73 -11.17
N GLY A 203 -25.24 16.07 -10.35
CA GLY A 203 -26.59 15.46 -10.31
C GLY A 203 -26.78 13.99 -9.89
N ASN A 204 -27.73 13.77 -8.98
CA ASN A 204 -28.38 12.51 -8.60
C ASN A 204 -27.54 11.44 -7.87
N VAL A 205 -27.13 11.74 -6.63
CA VAL A 205 -26.91 10.68 -5.65
C VAL A 205 -28.26 10.28 -5.07
N LEU A 206 -28.71 9.05 -5.35
CA LEU A 206 -29.87 8.49 -4.67
C LEU A 206 -29.61 8.50 -3.14
N PRO A 207 -30.61 8.87 -2.31
CA PRO A 207 -30.47 8.80 -0.85
C PRO A 207 -30.01 7.40 -0.43
N GLY A 208 -28.87 7.31 0.26
CA GLY A 208 -28.33 6.03 0.78
C GLY A 208 -27.17 5.42 -0.02
N VAL A 209 -26.83 5.93 -1.21
CA VAL A 209 -25.65 5.46 -1.95
C VAL A 209 -24.42 6.24 -1.53
N ARG A 210 -23.40 5.56 -0.96
CA ARG A 210 -22.10 6.19 -0.69
C ARG A 210 -21.46 6.62 -2.01
N ARG A 211 -21.21 7.92 -2.15
CA ARG A 211 -20.57 8.51 -3.32
C ARG A 211 -19.15 7.96 -3.47
N ALA A 212 -18.80 7.47 -4.66
CA ALA A 212 -17.45 7.02 -4.97
C ALA A 212 -16.47 8.20 -4.87
N VAL A 213 -15.30 7.99 -4.27
CA VAL A 213 -14.28 9.05 -4.14
C VAL A 213 -13.60 9.25 -5.49
N GLY A 214 -13.58 10.49 -5.98
CA GLY A 214 -12.88 10.87 -7.20
C GLY A 214 -11.37 10.65 -7.08
N SER A 215 -10.70 10.45 -8.21
CA SER A 215 -9.27 10.19 -8.22
C SER A 215 -8.64 10.48 -9.58
N VAL A 216 -7.34 10.76 -9.58
CA VAL A 216 -6.53 11.14 -10.74
C VAL A 216 -5.34 10.19 -10.90
N PRO A 217 -4.79 10.00 -12.11
CA PRO A 217 -3.75 9.00 -12.39
C PRO A 217 -2.38 9.30 -11.77
N PHE A 218 -2.17 10.45 -11.13
CA PHE A 218 -0.84 10.88 -10.65
C PHE A 218 -0.76 11.09 -9.14
N VAL A 219 -1.87 11.10 -8.40
CA VAL A 219 -1.82 11.29 -6.93
C VAL A 219 -1.64 9.96 -6.18
N PRO A 220 -2.53 8.96 -6.28
CA PRO A 220 -2.32 7.66 -5.63
C PRO A 220 -1.01 6.97 -6.06
N PRO A 221 -0.61 6.98 -7.34
CA PRO A 221 0.63 6.34 -7.76
C PRO A 221 1.88 6.95 -7.13
N VAL A 222 1.96 8.28 -7.05
CA VAL A 222 3.08 8.96 -6.36
C VAL A 222 3.12 8.57 -4.88
N ALA A 223 1.97 8.45 -4.22
CA ALA A 223 1.93 7.93 -2.85
C ALA A 223 2.52 6.52 -2.76
N GLY A 224 2.19 5.62 -3.70
CA GLY A 224 2.74 4.26 -3.77
C GLY A 224 4.26 4.25 -3.93
N LEU A 225 4.79 5.11 -4.82
CA LEU A 225 6.24 5.26 -5.03
C LEU A 225 6.95 5.82 -3.79
N LEU A 226 6.36 6.80 -3.12
CA LEU A 226 6.89 7.35 -1.86
C LEU A 226 6.92 6.28 -0.76
N MET A 227 5.84 5.51 -0.62
CA MET A 227 5.76 4.39 0.34
C MET A 227 6.87 3.36 0.09
N ALA A 228 7.05 2.90 -1.15
CA ALA A 228 8.10 1.94 -1.49
C ALA A 228 9.51 2.50 -1.19
N GLY A 229 9.77 3.75 -1.56
CA GLY A 229 11.06 4.39 -1.29
C GLY A 229 11.36 4.52 0.21
N GLU A 230 10.35 4.80 1.03
CA GLU A 230 10.48 4.86 2.48
C GLU A 230 10.74 3.49 3.10
N ILE A 231 10.03 2.46 2.64
CA ILE A 231 10.22 1.08 3.08
C ILE A 231 11.62 0.59 2.73
N ILE A 232 12.09 0.83 1.51
CA ILE A 232 13.43 0.45 1.06
C ILE A 232 14.50 1.11 1.94
N ARG A 233 14.39 2.41 2.21
CA ARG A 233 15.30 3.10 3.14
C ARG A 233 15.24 2.51 4.55
N GLY A 234 14.05 2.16 5.02
CA GLY A 234 13.84 1.52 6.32
C GLY A 234 14.53 0.16 6.43
N LEU A 235 14.40 -0.69 5.41
CA LEU A 235 15.06 -1.99 5.33
C LEU A 235 16.59 -1.85 5.36
N LEU A 236 17.13 -0.91 4.59
CA LEU A 236 18.56 -0.66 4.51
C LEU A 236 19.14 -0.08 5.80
N ALA A 237 18.38 0.74 6.53
CA ALA A 237 18.81 1.32 7.80
C ALA A 237 18.79 0.32 8.98
N ALA A 238 18.07 -0.79 8.83
CA ALA A 238 17.97 -1.83 9.86
C ALA A 238 19.00 -2.98 9.69
N SER A 239 19.84 -2.91 8.65
CA SER A 239 20.81 -3.95 8.26
C SER A 239 22.24 -3.63 8.68
#